data_AF-A0A951UK34-F1
#
_entry.id   AF-A0A951UK34-F1
#
_cell.length_a   1.000
_cell.length_b   1.000
_cell.length_c   1.000
_cell.angle_alpha   90.00
_cell.angle_beta   90.00
_cell.angle_gamma   90.00
#
_symmetry.space_group_name_H-M   'P 1'
#
loop_
_entity.id
_entity.type
_entity.pdbx_description
1 polymer ?
#
loop_
_entity_poly.entity_id
_entity_poly.type
_entity_poly.pdbx_seq_one_letter_code
_entity_poly.pdbx_strand_id
1 'polypeptide(L)'
;MQLPPEEADYFFSLFKPLLVYTNQKFQINPDIRKPEDIEKCPFETTVKIRYTLYENPELFDNFIHENSDNLSREDISIIQSWKDFLLEEFFVFRYLKKYTIFLTSDEPTKAYGVLSLYSPFEEIVGSDLPKLVETVLLPFKDKIVSDGIFKSSNIFFGSGIRGRLKESYELAKTRFGIITSLTNSVSEIETADIAKLKTYLKSQNNLVKHWNEIQILKDKSLELKQLYYQEIGKIYANKYSKQWREIGLNNVWFALFEDMPIASGKTQADVERTVKQILTNPQKKFVYYFHLKGK
;
A
#
# COMPACT_ATOMS: atom_id res chain seq x y z
N MET A 1 -0.12 -15.83 12.25
CA MET A 1 0.50 -14.54 11.83
C MET A 1 2.02 -14.52 11.95
N GLN A 2 2.64 -15.69 12.08
CA GLN A 2 4.07 -15.87 12.22
C GLN A 2 4.51 -16.82 11.11
N LEU A 3 5.72 -16.63 10.57
CA LEU A 3 6.29 -17.59 9.64
C LEU A 3 6.52 -18.96 10.30
N PRO A 4 6.47 -20.05 9.51
CA PRO A 4 7.03 -21.32 9.95
C PRO A 4 8.49 -21.14 10.38
N PRO A 5 8.98 -21.84 11.42
CA PRO A 5 10.35 -21.71 11.90
C PRO A 5 11.41 -21.86 10.80
N GLU A 6 11.23 -22.83 9.89
CA GLU A 6 12.14 -23.06 8.76
C GLU A 6 12.25 -21.85 7.81
N GLU A 7 11.14 -21.14 7.59
CA GLU A 7 11.16 -19.91 6.78
C GLU A 7 11.82 -18.74 7.52
N ALA A 8 11.64 -18.65 8.84
CA ALA A 8 12.32 -17.66 9.66
C ALA A 8 13.84 -17.94 9.73
N ASP A 9 14.25 -19.21 9.87
CA ASP A 9 15.64 -19.65 9.79
C ASP A 9 16.26 -19.25 8.45
N TYR A 10 15.53 -19.50 7.35
CA TYR A 10 15.98 -19.15 6.02
C TYR A 10 16.15 -17.62 5.86
N PHE A 11 15.19 -16.82 6.32
CA PHE A 11 15.32 -15.36 6.35
C PHE A 11 16.60 -14.92 7.07
N PHE A 12 16.85 -15.42 8.28
CA PHE A 12 18.02 -15.03 9.06
C PHE A 12 19.35 -15.56 8.51
N SER A 13 19.34 -16.69 7.80
CA SER A 13 20.54 -17.18 7.09
C SER A 13 21.01 -16.23 5.99
N LEU A 14 20.10 -15.42 5.43
CA LEU A 14 20.42 -14.40 4.42
C LEU A 14 20.67 -13.03 5.07
N PHE A 15 19.86 -12.65 6.06
CA PHE A 15 19.88 -11.33 6.67
C PHE A 15 21.11 -11.09 7.56
N LYS A 16 21.50 -12.06 8.39
CA LYS A 16 22.64 -11.88 9.31
C LYS A 16 23.98 -11.71 8.58
N PRO A 17 24.32 -12.51 7.54
CA PRO A 17 25.52 -12.24 6.74
C PRO A 17 25.55 -10.84 6.11
N LEU A 18 24.39 -10.34 5.66
CA LEU A 18 24.29 -8.99 5.10
C LEU A 18 24.58 -7.88 6.14
N LEU A 19 24.13 -8.06 7.39
CA LEU A 19 24.49 -7.16 8.49
C LEU A 19 25.98 -7.23 8.83
N VAL A 20 26.57 -8.43 8.86
CA VAL A 20 28.02 -8.61 9.07
C VAL A 20 28.83 -7.93 7.96
N TYR A 21 28.41 -8.11 6.71
CA TYR A 21 29.01 -7.47 5.54
C TYR A 21 28.97 -5.94 5.65
N THR A 22 27.81 -5.39 6.00
CA THR A 22 27.64 -3.95 6.24
C THR A 22 28.57 -3.46 7.34
N ASN A 23 28.63 -4.18 8.47
CA ASN A 23 29.52 -3.87 9.57
C ASN A 23 31.00 -3.84 9.15
N GLN A 24 31.44 -4.79 8.30
CA GLN A 24 32.81 -4.87 7.82
C GLN A 24 33.16 -3.73 6.86
N LYS A 25 32.27 -3.38 5.92
CA LYS A 25 32.50 -2.28 4.97
C LYS A 25 32.61 -0.92 5.68
N PHE A 26 31.85 -0.71 6.75
CA PHE A 26 31.81 0.57 7.49
C PHE A 26 32.55 0.54 8.83
N GLN A 27 33.17 -0.57 9.20
CA GLN A 27 33.95 -0.77 10.43
C GLN A 27 33.21 -0.32 11.70
N ILE A 28 31.92 -0.65 11.82
CA ILE A 28 31.05 -0.13 12.89
C ILE A 28 31.41 -0.73 14.26
N ASN A 29 31.61 -2.05 14.32
CA ASN A 29 32.06 -2.78 15.50
C ASN A 29 33.04 -3.90 15.11
N PRO A 30 34.30 -3.87 15.58
CA PRO A 30 35.33 -4.86 15.22
C PRO A 30 35.10 -6.27 15.78
N ASP A 31 34.20 -6.42 16.76
CA ASP A 31 33.90 -7.71 17.40
C ASP A 31 32.89 -8.55 16.59
N ILE A 32 32.20 -7.94 15.62
CA ILE A 32 31.22 -8.63 14.76
C ILE A 32 31.93 -9.10 13.49
N ARG A 33 32.17 -10.41 13.41
CA ARG A 33 32.90 -11.01 12.28
C ARG A 33 32.12 -12.08 11.55
N LYS A 34 31.12 -12.66 12.20
CA LYS A 34 30.28 -13.73 11.65
C LYS A 34 28.82 -13.61 12.13
N PRO A 35 27.86 -14.29 11.47
CA PRO A 35 26.44 -14.15 11.76
C PRO A 35 26.04 -14.35 13.24
N GLU A 36 26.70 -15.27 13.96
CA GLU A 36 26.39 -15.57 15.37
C GLU A 36 26.78 -14.42 16.31
N ASP A 37 27.64 -13.50 15.88
CA ASP A 37 28.05 -12.36 16.69
C ASP A 37 26.96 -11.29 16.74
N ILE A 38 26.07 -11.23 15.73
CA ILE A 38 24.96 -10.29 15.66
C ILE A 38 23.99 -10.50 16.84
N GLU A 39 23.69 -11.75 17.18
CA GLU A 39 22.77 -12.08 18.28
C GLU A 39 23.30 -11.69 19.66
N LYS A 40 24.63 -11.63 19.80
CA LYS A 40 25.31 -11.28 21.06
C LYS A 40 25.62 -9.80 21.16
N CYS A 41 25.40 -9.06 20.08
CA CYS A 41 25.73 -7.66 19.99
C CYS A 41 24.70 -6.81 20.76
N PRO A 42 25.11 -5.70 21.41
CA PRO A 42 24.16 -4.74 21.96
C PRO A 42 23.13 -4.30 20.90
N PHE A 43 21.87 -4.20 21.31
CA PHE A 43 20.76 -3.84 20.42
C PHE A 43 21.03 -2.54 19.65
N GLU A 44 21.54 -1.50 20.32
CA GLU A 44 21.88 -0.21 19.70
C GLU A 44 22.92 -0.33 18.58
N THR A 45 23.90 -1.23 18.72
CA THR A 45 24.89 -1.48 17.68
C THR A 45 24.26 -2.19 16.47
N THR A 46 23.40 -3.17 16.72
CA THR A 46 22.65 -3.86 15.66
C THR A 46 21.74 -2.88 14.90
N VAL A 47 21.05 -2.00 15.63
CA VAL A 47 20.24 -0.91 15.06
C VAL A 47 21.08 0.02 14.19
N LYS A 48 22.29 0.39 14.64
CA LYS A 48 23.21 1.23 13.85
C LYS A 48 23.62 0.56 12.54
N ILE A 49 24.05 -0.71 12.60
CA ILE A 49 24.40 -1.49 11.40
C ILE A 49 23.21 -1.60 10.45
N ARG A 50 22.02 -1.86 10.98
CA ARG A 50 20.77 -1.91 10.22
C ARG A 50 20.52 -0.61 9.46
N TYR A 51 20.57 0.56 10.11
CA TYR A 51 20.36 1.82 9.39
C TYR A 51 21.43 2.04 8.32
N THR A 52 22.69 1.75 8.62
CA THR A 52 23.76 1.87 7.61
C THR A 52 23.49 1.01 6.38
N LEU A 53 22.93 -0.21 6.55
CA LEU A 53 22.53 -1.04 5.41
C LEU A 53 21.46 -0.34 4.55
N TYR A 54 20.39 0.15 5.16
CA TYR A 54 19.27 0.75 4.42
C TYR A 54 19.56 2.15 3.86
N GLU A 55 20.50 2.89 4.45
CA GLU A 55 21.00 4.17 3.91
C GLU A 55 21.92 3.98 2.69
N ASN A 56 22.44 2.76 2.46
CA ASN A 56 23.38 2.42 1.38
C ASN A 56 22.86 1.22 0.57
N PRO A 57 21.76 1.37 -0.19
CA PRO A 57 21.09 0.25 -0.88
C PRO A 57 21.95 -0.45 -1.94
N GLU A 58 23.04 0.15 -2.39
CA GLU A 58 24.05 -0.51 -3.24
C GLU A 58 24.74 -1.68 -2.54
N LEU A 59 24.70 -1.76 -1.20
CA LEU A 59 25.28 -2.87 -0.45
C LEU A 59 24.58 -4.20 -0.73
N PHE A 60 23.28 -4.20 -1.06
CA PHE A 60 22.57 -5.42 -1.44
C PHE A 60 23.16 -6.01 -2.74
N ASP A 61 23.36 -5.17 -3.76
CA ASP A 61 23.95 -5.59 -5.04
C ASP A 61 25.43 -5.99 -4.87
N ASN A 62 26.19 -5.22 -4.09
CA ASN A 62 27.60 -5.53 -3.83
C ASN A 62 27.76 -6.84 -3.05
N PHE A 63 26.90 -7.09 -2.06
CA PHE A 63 26.90 -8.35 -1.30
C PHE A 63 26.61 -9.53 -2.21
N ILE A 64 25.61 -9.43 -3.09
CA ILE A 64 25.28 -10.46 -4.08
C ILE A 64 26.47 -10.71 -5.00
N HIS A 65 27.09 -9.66 -5.52
CA HIS A 65 28.22 -9.78 -6.45
C HIS A 65 29.42 -10.48 -5.81
N GLU A 66 29.82 -10.04 -4.61
CA GLU A 66 30.97 -10.56 -3.87
C GLU A 66 30.75 -11.98 -3.30
N ASN A 67 29.50 -12.44 -3.20
CA ASN A 67 29.14 -13.76 -2.65
C ASN A 67 28.39 -14.66 -3.64
N SER A 68 28.44 -14.35 -4.94
CA SER A 68 27.63 -15.01 -5.97
C SER A 68 27.82 -16.53 -6.06
N ASP A 69 29.02 -17.05 -5.76
CA ASP A 69 29.29 -18.50 -5.76
C ASP A 69 28.63 -19.25 -4.59
N ASN A 70 28.27 -18.54 -3.51
CA ASN A 70 27.70 -19.11 -2.29
C ASN A 70 26.18 -18.92 -2.19
N LEU A 71 25.58 -18.16 -3.10
CA LEU A 71 24.16 -17.82 -3.08
C LEU A 71 23.42 -18.56 -4.20
N SER A 72 22.30 -19.19 -3.86
CA SER A 72 21.39 -19.75 -4.85
C SER A 72 20.65 -18.62 -5.59
N ARG A 73 20.00 -18.96 -6.71
CA ARG A 73 19.15 -18.00 -7.43
C ARG A 73 18.00 -17.48 -6.58
N GLU A 74 17.46 -18.32 -5.68
CA GLU A 74 16.40 -17.90 -4.77
C GLU A 74 16.92 -16.92 -3.73
N ASP A 75 18.10 -17.18 -3.15
CA ASP A 75 18.77 -16.26 -2.21
C ASP A 75 19.01 -14.89 -2.85
N ILE A 76 19.58 -14.88 -4.05
CA ILE A 76 19.81 -13.67 -4.83
C ILE A 76 18.49 -12.92 -5.07
N SER A 77 17.44 -13.64 -5.47
CA SER A 77 16.13 -13.02 -5.71
C SER A 77 15.54 -12.40 -4.44
N ILE A 78 15.68 -13.06 -3.30
CA ILE A 78 15.18 -12.56 -2.01
C ILE A 78 15.97 -11.32 -1.59
N ILE A 79 17.30 -11.39 -1.57
CA ILE A 79 18.16 -10.26 -1.18
C ILE A 79 17.94 -9.07 -2.11
N GLN A 80 17.78 -9.31 -3.42
CA GLN A 80 17.52 -8.25 -4.39
C GLN A 80 16.18 -7.56 -4.13
N SER A 81 15.15 -8.34 -3.75
CA SER A 81 13.84 -7.79 -3.42
C SER A 81 13.88 -6.90 -2.18
N TRP A 82 14.79 -7.14 -1.23
CA TRP A 82 14.91 -6.30 -0.03
C TRP A 82 15.28 -4.85 -0.29
N LYS A 83 15.66 -4.47 -1.52
CA LYS A 83 15.77 -3.07 -1.92
C LYS A 83 14.43 -2.33 -1.98
N ASP A 84 13.32 -3.07 -2.09
CA ASP A 84 11.95 -2.55 -2.00
C ASP A 84 11.47 -2.42 -0.53
N PHE A 85 12.41 -2.25 0.41
CA PHE A 85 12.09 -2.14 1.83
C PHE A 85 11.28 -0.87 2.13
N LEU A 86 10.48 -0.92 3.20
CA LEU A 86 9.83 0.25 3.77
C LEU A 86 10.32 0.47 5.20
N LEU A 87 11.20 1.46 5.39
CA LEU A 87 11.67 1.92 6.70
C LEU A 87 10.85 3.15 7.10
N GLU A 88 9.83 2.94 7.94
CA GLU A 88 8.87 3.98 8.31
C GLU A 88 8.34 3.76 9.74
N GLU A 89 7.57 4.73 10.23
CA GLU A 89 6.71 4.54 11.40
C GLU A 89 5.35 3.95 10.99
N PHE A 90 4.95 2.89 11.67
CA PHE A 90 3.69 2.19 11.44
C PHE A 90 2.83 2.15 12.70
N PHE A 91 1.53 2.30 12.52
CA PHE A 91 0.56 1.89 13.54
C PHE A 91 0.32 0.39 13.43
N VAL A 92 0.80 -0.38 14.40
CA VAL A 92 0.35 -1.76 14.62
C VAL A 92 -1.11 -1.66 15.06
N PHE A 93 -2.03 -1.94 14.15
CA PHE A 93 -3.43 -1.59 14.33
C PHE A 93 -4.26 -2.77 14.87
N ARG A 94 -4.00 -3.98 14.36
CA ARG A 94 -4.75 -5.18 14.76
C ARG A 94 -4.02 -6.48 14.43
N TYR A 95 -4.08 -7.44 15.33
CA TYR A 95 -3.68 -8.83 15.11
C TYR A 95 -4.82 -9.62 14.43
N LEU A 96 -4.52 -10.29 13.31
CA LEU A 96 -5.44 -11.21 12.64
C LEU A 96 -4.82 -12.62 12.58
N LYS A 97 -5.64 -13.64 12.33
CA LYS A 97 -5.16 -15.03 12.26
C LYS A 97 -4.00 -15.21 11.28
N LYS A 98 -4.12 -14.61 10.08
CA LYS A 98 -3.15 -14.77 8.99
C LYS A 98 -1.94 -13.85 9.12
N TYR A 99 -2.12 -12.59 9.51
CA TYR A 99 -1.08 -11.56 9.56
C TYR A 99 -1.48 -10.45 10.53
N THR A 100 -0.58 -9.52 10.81
CA THR A 100 -0.87 -8.30 11.60
C THR A 100 -1.00 -7.11 10.69
N ILE A 101 -1.96 -6.23 10.97
CA ILE A 101 -2.18 -5.00 10.19
C ILE A 101 -1.25 -3.91 10.68
N PHE A 102 -0.40 -3.43 9.77
CA PHE A 102 0.43 -2.25 9.92
C PHE A 102 -0.16 -1.15 9.04
N LEU A 103 -0.45 0.02 9.62
CA LEU A 103 -0.92 1.19 8.88
C LEU A 103 0.21 2.21 8.76
N THR A 104 0.40 2.79 7.58
CA THR A 104 1.32 3.92 7.42
C THR A 104 0.85 5.12 8.23
N SER A 105 1.78 5.92 8.74
CA SER A 105 1.47 7.22 9.33
C SER A 105 1.03 8.27 8.31
N ASP A 106 1.49 8.11 7.07
CA ASP A 106 1.28 9.08 5.99
C ASP A 106 -0.04 8.86 5.25
N GLU A 107 -0.53 9.95 4.64
CA GLU A 107 -1.72 9.94 3.80
C GLU A 107 -1.37 9.90 2.29
N PRO A 108 -2.00 9.03 1.49
CA PRO A 108 -3.10 8.15 1.88
C PRO A 108 -2.62 6.94 2.70
N THR A 109 -3.33 6.66 3.80
CA THR A 109 -3.04 5.48 4.65
C THR A 109 -3.08 4.19 3.82
N LYS A 110 -2.02 3.38 3.92
CA LYS A 110 -1.97 2.01 3.38
C LYS A 110 -2.06 0.99 4.52
N ALA A 111 -2.60 -0.19 4.24
CA ALA A 111 -2.71 -1.28 5.19
C ALA A 111 -1.88 -2.49 4.72
N TYR A 112 -0.81 -2.80 5.44
CA TYR A 112 0.06 -3.94 5.17
C TYR A 112 -0.29 -5.12 6.08
N GLY A 113 -0.40 -6.31 5.48
CA GLY A 113 -0.49 -7.57 6.21
C GLY A 113 0.90 -8.16 6.43
N VAL A 114 1.43 -7.99 7.63
CA VAL A 114 2.81 -8.34 7.99
C VAL A 114 2.86 -9.62 8.82
N LEU A 115 3.83 -10.49 8.51
CA LEU A 115 4.16 -11.67 9.30
C LEU A 115 5.37 -11.41 10.20
N SER A 116 5.34 -11.99 11.39
CA SER A 116 6.50 -11.99 12.27
C SER A 116 7.43 -13.18 11.98
N LEU A 117 8.69 -13.05 12.39
CA LEU A 117 9.73 -14.08 12.24
C LEU A 117 9.61 -15.14 13.36
N TYR A 118 10.42 -15.09 14.42
CA TYR A 118 10.40 -16.11 15.50
C TYR A 118 9.42 -15.86 16.63
N SER A 119 9.03 -14.62 16.89
CA SER A 119 8.10 -14.28 17.97
C SER A 119 6.86 -13.63 17.38
N PRO A 120 5.64 -13.99 17.84
CA PRO A 120 4.42 -13.27 17.49
C PRO A 120 4.52 -11.78 17.82
N PHE A 121 3.93 -10.92 16.99
CA PHE A 121 3.91 -9.49 17.28
C PHE A 121 3.16 -9.12 18.56
N GLU A 122 2.24 -9.97 19.03
CA GLU A 122 1.58 -9.81 20.34
C GLU A 122 2.59 -9.85 21.50
N GLU A 123 3.63 -10.68 21.40
CA GLU A 123 4.68 -10.77 22.43
C GLU A 123 5.68 -9.61 22.33
N ILE A 124 6.02 -9.20 21.10
CA ILE A 124 6.99 -8.12 20.84
C ILE A 124 6.38 -6.75 21.16
N VAL A 125 5.17 -6.50 20.66
CA VAL A 125 4.52 -5.17 20.69
C VAL A 125 3.53 -5.08 21.86
N GLY A 126 2.96 -6.18 22.34
CA GLY A 126 1.99 -6.22 23.44
C GLY A 126 0.53 -6.07 22.97
N SER A 127 -0.42 -6.40 23.85
CA SER A 127 -1.86 -6.43 23.52
C SER A 127 -2.52 -5.07 23.31
N ASP A 128 -1.92 -4.00 23.83
CA ASP A 128 -2.53 -2.66 23.85
C ASP A 128 -2.35 -1.94 22.52
N LEU A 129 -3.24 -2.23 21.56
CA LEU A 129 -3.26 -1.61 20.24
C LEU A 129 -4.19 -0.40 20.17
N PRO A 130 -3.97 0.56 19.25
CA PRO A 130 -2.84 0.62 18.32
C PRO A 130 -1.55 1.05 19.02
N LYS A 131 -0.39 0.62 18.51
CA LYS A 131 0.93 1.11 18.91
C LYS A 131 1.68 1.68 17.72
N LEU A 132 2.36 2.81 17.92
CA LEU A 132 3.25 3.39 16.92
C LEU A 132 4.65 2.81 17.11
N VAL A 133 5.14 2.15 16.05
CA VAL A 133 6.45 1.50 16.01
C VAL A 133 7.20 1.91 14.76
N GLU A 134 8.49 2.12 14.87
CA GLU A 134 9.38 2.22 13.71
C GLU A 134 10.03 0.85 13.48
N THR A 135 9.94 0.35 12.24
CA THR A 135 10.54 -0.92 11.81
C THR A 135 10.74 -0.93 10.30
N VAL A 136 11.37 -1.97 9.78
CA VAL A 136 11.48 -2.19 8.35
C VAL A 136 10.58 -3.33 7.92
N LEU A 137 9.74 -3.05 6.92
CA LEU A 137 9.00 -4.08 6.20
C LEU A 137 9.80 -4.51 4.97
N LEU A 138 9.97 -5.82 4.82
CA LEU A 138 10.75 -6.43 3.74
C LEU A 138 9.87 -7.37 2.92
N PRO A 139 10.02 -7.39 1.58
CA PRO A 139 9.50 -8.48 0.79
C PRO A 139 10.19 -9.79 1.18
N PHE A 140 9.43 -10.86 1.31
CA PHE A 140 9.97 -12.20 1.49
C PHE A 140 9.08 -13.18 0.74
N LYS A 141 9.53 -13.57 -0.45
CA LYS A 141 8.73 -14.34 -1.42
C LYS A 141 7.45 -13.57 -1.77
N ASP A 142 6.28 -14.16 -1.55
CA ASP A 142 4.96 -13.57 -1.76
C ASP A 142 4.38 -12.89 -0.50
N LYS A 143 5.21 -12.66 0.52
CA LYS A 143 4.82 -12.17 1.85
C LYS A 143 5.55 -10.88 2.20
N ILE A 144 5.07 -10.22 3.26
CA ILE A 144 5.76 -9.12 3.93
C ILE A 144 6.16 -9.58 5.33
N VAL A 145 7.43 -9.37 5.67
CA VAL A 145 7.96 -9.61 7.02
C VAL A 145 8.50 -8.32 7.60
N SER A 146 8.60 -8.25 8.93
CA SER A 146 9.49 -7.28 9.56
C SER A 146 10.91 -7.87 9.67
N ASP A 147 11.92 -7.01 9.65
CA ASP A 147 13.32 -7.39 9.92
C ASP A 147 13.58 -7.84 11.38
N GLY A 148 12.57 -7.78 12.24
CA GLY A 148 12.64 -8.19 13.65
C GLY A 148 13.16 -7.10 14.59
N ILE A 149 13.47 -5.91 14.09
CA ILE A 149 14.00 -4.79 14.89
C ILE A 149 12.93 -3.70 14.98
N PHE A 150 12.51 -3.40 16.22
CA PHE A 150 11.44 -2.47 16.52
C PHE A 150 11.91 -1.37 17.45
N LYS A 151 11.58 -0.13 17.13
CA LYS A 151 11.57 0.98 18.09
C LYS A 151 10.12 1.33 18.39
N SER A 152 9.63 0.94 19.56
CA SER A 152 8.28 1.26 19.98
C SER A 152 8.22 2.56 20.77
N SER A 153 7.23 3.40 20.50
CA SER A 153 6.89 4.53 21.37
C SER A 153 6.06 4.08 22.57
N ASN A 154 6.25 4.74 23.72
CA ASN A 154 5.43 4.53 24.93
C ASN A 154 4.12 5.36 24.91
N ILE A 155 3.62 5.70 23.72
CA ILE A 155 2.47 6.59 23.55
C ILE A 155 1.18 5.78 23.56
N PHE A 156 0.22 6.21 24.38
CA PHE A 156 -1.13 5.67 24.38
C PHE A 156 -2.07 6.56 23.57
N PHE A 157 -2.85 5.93 22.68
CA PHE A 157 -3.81 6.64 21.83
C PHE A 157 -5.21 6.63 22.45
N GLY A 158 -5.80 7.80 22.63
CA GLY A 158 -7.18 7.96 23.10
C GLY A 158 -8.23 7.57 22.05
N SER A 159 -9.50 7.57 22.45
CA SER A 159 -10.64 7.13 21.61
C SER A 159 -10.77 7.87 20.28
N GLY A 160 -10.46 9.17 20.23
CA GLY A 160 -10.51 9.96 18.99
C GLY A 160 -9.53 9.46 17.93
N ILE A 161 -8.26 9.26 18.29
CA ILE A 161 -7.25 8.75 17.35
C ILE A 161 -7.57 7.31 16.94
N ARG A 162 -8.03 6.48 17.88
CA ARG A 162 -8.48 5.11 17.58
C ARG A 162 -9.64 5.08 16.57
N GLY A 163 -10.59 6.00 16.70
CA GLY A 163 -11.70 6.16 15.75
C GLY A 163 -11.19 6.52 14.35
N ARG A 164 -10.31 7.52 14.25
CA ARG A 164 -9.72 7.94 12.97
C ARG A 164 -8.93 6.81 12.31
N LEU A 165 -8.08 6.09 13.05
CA LEU A 165 -7.31 4.96 12.50
C LEU A 165 -8.22 3.83 11.99
N LYS A 166 -9.38 3.62 12.62
CA LYS A 166 -10.37 2.66 12.13
C LYS A 166 -10.97 3.10 10.79
N GLU A 167 -11.30 4.38 10.64
CA GLU A 167 -11.77 4.94 9.37
C GLU A 167 -10.69 4.85 8.28
N SER A 168 -9.45 5.26 8.60
CA SER A 168 -8.30 5.15 7.70
C SER A 168 -8.04 3.71 7.27
N TYR A 169 -8.17 2.72 8.18
CA TYR A 169 -8.07 1.31 7.83
C TYR A 169 -9.16 0.84 6.86
N GLU A 170 -10.44 1.18 7.10
CA GLU A 170 -11.52 0.79 6.19
C GLU A 170 -11.39 1.47 4.82
N LEU A 171 -10.92 2.72 4.78
CA LEU A 171 -10.61 3.42 3.53
C LEU A 171 -9.43 2.77 2.80
N ALA A 172 -8.33 2.48 3.50
CA ALA A 172 -7.16 1.80 2.95
C ALA A 172 -7.53 0.44 2.37
N LYS A 173 -8.29 -0.36 3.12
CA LYS A 173 -8.77 -1.67 2.71
C LYS A 173 -9.73 -1.59 1.51
N THR A 174 -10.59 -0.58 1.45
CA THR A 174 -11.50 -0.39 0.31
C THR A 174 -10.76 0.06 -0.94
N ARG A 175 -9.76 0.93 -0.77
CA ARG A 175 -9.01 1.55 -1.87
C ARG A 175 -7.92 0.64 -2.43
N PHE A 176 -7.09 0.07 -1.55
CA PHE A 176 -5.88 -0.68 -1.91
C PHE A 176 -5.98 -2.18 -1.59
N GLY A 177 -7.04 -2.61 -0.91
CA GLY A 177 -7.03 -3.91 -0.26
C GLY A 177 -6.07 -3.94 0.94
N ILE A 178 -5.77 -5.14 1.42
CA ILE A 178 -4.68 -5.35 2.38
C ILE A 178 -3.48 -5.78 1.55
N ILE A 179 -2.40 -5.00 1.59
CA ILE A 179 -1.17 -5.25 0.83
C ILE A 179 -0.40 -6.34 1.57
N THR A 180 -0.22 -7.50 0.95
CA THR A 180 0.47 -8.66 1.56
C THR A 180 1.74 -9.07 0.82
N SER A 181 2.17 -8.31 -0.19
CA SER A 181 3.47 -8.44 -0.87
C SER A 181 4.00 -7.06 -1.26
N LEU A 182 5.32 -6.87 -1.16
CA LEU A 182 6.01 -5.61 -1.45
C LEU A 182 6.74 -5.59 -2.79
N THR A 183 6.72 -6.66 -3.59
CA THR A 183 7.42 -6.67 -4.89
C THR A 183 6.92 -5.54 -5.80
N ASN A 184 7.76 -4.51 -5.96
CA ASN A 184 7.44 -3.21 -6.54
C ASN A 184 7.82 -3.14 -8.02
N SER A 185 6.81 -3.24 -8.86
CA SER A 185 6.67 -2.24 -9.93
C SER A 185 5.26 -1.66 -9.98
N VAL A 186 4.30 -2.27 -9.27
CA VAL A 186 2.90 -1.90 -9.40
C VAL A 186 2.53 -0.76 -8.44
N SER A 187 2.96 -0.79 -7.17
CA SER A 187 2.39 0.11 -6.16
C SER A 187 2.82 1.59 -6.29
N GLU A 188 4.09 1.87 -6.58
CA GLU A 188 4.60 3.24 -6.77
C GLU A 188 4.20 3.83 -8.12
N ILE A 189 4.27 3.02 -9.19
CA ILE A 189 3.80 3.42 -10.52
C ILE A 189 2.29 3.67 -10.48
N GLU A 190 1.52 2.83 -9.80
CA GLU A 190 0.08 3.03 -9.62
C GLU A 190 -0.20 4.30 -8.80
N THR A 191 0.57 4.59 -7.76
CA THR A 191 0.41 5.84 -6.99
C THR A 191 0.70 7.09 -7.84
N ALA A 192 1.77 7.06 -8.64
CA ALA A 192 2.11 8.16 -9.55
C ALA A 192 1.11 8.31 -10.72
N ASP A 193 0.70 7.20 -11.32
CA ASP A 193 -0.29 7.17 -12.40
C ASP A 193 -1.66 7.66 -11.91
N ILE A 194 -2.05 7.32 -10.67
CA ILE A 194 -3.27 7.83 -10.03
C ILE A 194 -3.19 9.36 -9.87
N ALA A 195 -2.07 9.87 -9.35
CA ALA A 195 -1.88 11.32 -9.16
C ALA A 195 -1.93 12.06 -10.51
N LYS A 196 -1.29 11.48 -11.54
CA LYS A 196 -1.28 12.00 -12.90
C LYS A 196 -2.69 11.99 -13.52
N LEU A 197 -3.41 10.88 -13.40
CA LEU A 197 -4.76 10.74 -13.92
C LEU A 197 -5.73 11.73 -13.25
N LYS A 198 -5.66 11.90 -11.91
CA LYS A 198 -6.45 12.93 -11.19
C LYS A 198 -6.16 14.34 -11.70
N THR A 199 -4.90 14.64 -11.97
CA THR A 199 -4.49 15.95 -12.49
C THR A 199 -5.09 16.22 -13.87
N TYR A 200 -5.08 15.21 -14.74
CA TYR A 200 -5.65 15.28 -16.09
C TYR A 200 -7.17 15.36 -16.09
N LEU A 201 -7.84 14.70 -15.15
CA LEU A 201 -9.31 14.70 -15.02
C LEU A 201 -9.85 15.86 -14.16
N LYS A 202 -9.03 16.86 -13.81
CA LYS A 202 -9.45 18.00 -12.99
C LYS A 202 -10.42 18.95 -13.70
N SER A 203 -10.38 19.02 -15.03
CA SER A 203 -11.24 19.90 -15.83
C SER A 203 -11.40 19.39 -17.27
N GLN A 204 -12.41 19.90 -17.99
CA GLN A 204 -12.61 19.56 -19.40
C GLN A 204 -11.41 19.97 -20.28
N ASN A 205 -10.80 21.12 -20.00
CA ASN A 205 -9.64 21.58 -20.76
C ASN A 205 -8.44 20.65 -20.57
N ASN A 206 -8.19 20.16 -19.35
CA ASN A 206 -7.12 19.19 -19.09
C ASN A 206 -7.41 17.83 -19.74
N LEU A 207 -8.68 17.40 -19.73
CA LEU A 207 -9.10 16.15 -20.35
C LEU A 207 -8.80 16.15 -21.86
N VAL A 208 -9.13 17.23 -22.56
CA VAL A 208 -8.84 17.36 -24.00
C VAL A 208 -7.33 17.41 -24.25
N LYS A 209 -6.59 18.17 -23.43
CA LYS A 209 -5.14 18.34 -23.58
C LYS A 209 -4.35 17.04 -23.40
N HIS A 210 -4.82 16.14 -22.54
CA HIS A 210 -4.11 14.92 -22.15
C HIS A 210 -4.86 13.64 -22.58
N TRP A 211 -5.70 13.73 -23.61
CA TRP A 211 -6.61 12.65 -24.00
C TRP A 211 -5.88 11.32 -24.26
N ASN A 212 -4.79 11.37 -25.03
CA ASN A 212 -4.02 10.18 -25.39
C ASN A 212 -3.38 9.53 -24.17
N GLU A 213 -2.79 10.33 -23.29
CA GLU A 213 -2.20 9.86 -22.04
C GLU A 213 -3.25 9.29 -21.08
N ILE A 214 -4.43 9.89 -21.02
CA ILE A 214 -5.55 9.38 -20.22
C ILE A 214 -5.98 7.99 -20.70
N GLN A 215 -6.12 7.78 -22.02
CA GLN A 215 -6.53 6.46 -22.54
C GLN A 215 -5.50 5.37 -22.20
N ILE A 216 -4.21 5.70 -22.29
CA ILE A 216 -3.14 4.79 -21.87
C ILE A 216 -3.21 4.51 -20.37
N LEU A 217 -3.31 5.56 -19.55
CA LEU A 217 -3.33 5.43 -18.08
C LEU A 217 -4.54 4.63 -17.58
N LYS A 218 -5.72 4.88 -18.13
CA LYS A 218 -6.98 4.24 -17.73
C LYS A 218 -6.90 2.71 -17.77
N ASP A 219 -6.23 2.15 -18.77
CA ASP A 219 -6.21 0.71 -19.01
C ASP A 219 -5.01 -0.01 -18.36
N LYS A 220 -4.15 0.71 -17.61
CA LYS A 220 -3.02 0.10 -16.88
C LYS A 220 -3.43 -0.73 -15.67
N SER A 221 -4.50 -0.34 -14.97
CA SER A 221 -5.00 -1.08 -13.80
C SER A 221 -6.51 -0.92 -13.62
N LEU A 222 -7.14 -1.83 -12.88
CA LEU A 222 -8.57 -1.73 -12.56
C LEU A 222 -8.87 -0.50 -11.70
N GLU A 223 -7.95 -0.08 -10.83
CA GLU A 223 -8.10 1.12 -10.00
C GLU A 223 -8.10 2.39 -10.87
N LEU A 224 -7.13 2.52 -11.79
CA LEU A 224 -7.07 3.64 -12.74
C LEU A 224 -8.29 3.70 -13.63
N LYS A 225 -8.80 2.54 -14.05
CA LYS A 225 -10.04 2.44 -14.81
C LYS A 225 -11.22 2.96 -13.99
N GLN A 226 -11.41 2.50 -12.77
CA GLN A 226 -12.49 2.97 -11.90
C GLN A 226 -12.39 4.48 -11.64
N LEU A 227 -11.20 4.98 -11.31
CA LEU A 227 -10.95 6.40 -11.09
C LEU A 227 -11.32 7.24 -12.32
N TYR A 228 -10.92 6.81 -13.52
CA TYR A 228 -11.31 7.47 -14.77
C TYR A 228 -12.83 7.60 -14.88
N TYR A 229 -13.56 6.48 -14.72
CA TYR A 229 -15.01 6.46 -14.90
C TYR A 229 -15.74 7.33 -13.86
N GLN A 230 -15.24 7.38 -12.62
CA GLN A 230 -15.83 8.23 -11.58
C GLN A 230 -15.60 9.73 -11.86
N GLU A 231 -14.37 10.13 -12.19
CA GLU A 231 -14.06 11.54 -12.42
C GLU A 231 -14.66 12.06 -13.74
N ILE A 232 -14.67 11.26 -14.81
CA ILE A 232 -15.28 11.68 -16.06
C ILE A 232 -16.80 11.82 -15.92
N GLY A 233 -17.46 10.86 -15.26
CA GLY A 233 -18.89 10.95 -14.97
C GLY A 233 -19.24 12.21 -14.18
N LYS A 234 -18.40 12.59 -13.22
CA LYS A 234 -18.54 13.84 -12.46
C LYS A 234 -18.38 15.09 -13.33
N ILE A 235 -17.36 15.15 -14.19
CA ILE A 235 -17.14 16.27 -15.11
C ILE A 235 -18.37 16.49 -16.00
N TYR A 236 -18.91 15.42 -16.57
CA TYR A 236 -20.04 15.51 -17.50
C TYR A 236 -21.36 15.70 -16.78
N ALA A 237 -21.58 15.11 -15.61
CA ALA A 237 -22.74 15.42 -14.79
C ALA A 237 -22.79 16.92 -14.43
N ASN A 238 -21.64 17.50 -14.07
CA ASN A 238 -21.54 18.95 -13.83
C ASN A 238 -21.84 19.77 -15.09
N LYS A 239 -21.36 19.32 -16.26
CA LYS A 239 -21.63 19.94 -17.57
C LYS A 239 -23.12 19.96 -17.89
N TYR A 240 -23.79 18.80 -17.77
CA TYR A 240 -25.19 18.64 -18.14
C TYR A 240 -26.16 19.18 -17.10
N SER A 241 -25.73 19.36 -15.85
CA SER A 241 -26.58 19.87 -14.76
C SER A 241 -27.31 21.16 -15.10
N LYS A 242 -26.71 22.05 -15.89
CA LYS A 242 -27.37 23.28 -16.36
C LYS A 242 -28.52 22.96 -17.32
N GLN A 243 -28.24 22.16 -18.35
CA GLN A 243 -29.21 21.79 -19.39
C GLN A 243 -30.38 20.98 -18.81
N TRP A 244 -30.10 20.04 -17.90
CA TRP A 244 -31.14 19.26 -17.23
C TRP A 244 -32.11 20.14 -16.43
N ARG A 245 -31.59 21.18 -15.77
CA ARG A 245 -32.44 22.16 -15.06
C ARG A 245 -33.25 23.02 -16.01
N GLU A 246 -32.69 23.43 -17.14
CA GLU A 246 -33.38 24.25 -18.16
C GLU A 246 -34.59 23.53 -18.75
N ILE A 247 -34.53 22.20 -18.89
CA ILE A 247 -35.68 21.38 -19.33
C ILE A 247 -36.61 20.96 -18.18
N GLY A 248 -36.40 21.49 -16.96
CA GLY A 248 -37.30 21.31 -15.82
C GLY A 248 -37.02 20.09 -14.93
N LEU A 249 -35.91 19.37 -15.10
CA LEU A 249 -35.56 18.26 -14.21
C LEU A 249 -35.04 18.77 -12.86
N ASN A 250 -35.64 18.29 -11.78
CA ASN A 250 -35.28 18.61 -10.40
C ASN A 250 -35.44 17.37 -9.50
N ASN A 251 -34.52 17.20 -8.54
CA ASN A 251 -34.48 16.04 -7.64
C ASN A 251 -34.53 14.71 -8.43
N VAL A 252 -33.63 14.58 -9.40
CA VAL A 252 -33.51 13.40 -10.26
C VAL A 252 -32.13 12.79 -10.10
N TRP A 253 -32.08 11.48 -9.97
CA TRP A 253 -30.85 10.71 -10.02
C TRP A 253 -30.54 10.31 -11.46
N PHE A 254 -29.27 10.37 -11.82
CA PHE A 254 -28.73 9.93 -13.11
C PHE A 254 -27.64 8.90 -12.87
N ALA A 255 -27.58 7.89 -13.74
CA ALA A 255 -26.41 7.04 -13.91
C ALA A 255 -25.70 7.45 -15.19
N LEU A 256 -24.40 7.68 -15.09
CA LEU A 256 -23.52 7.98 -16.20
C LEU A 256 -22.53 6.83 -16.39
N PHE A 257 -22.29 6.49 -17.65
CA PHE A 257 -21.20 5.62 -18.07
C PHE A 257 -20.29 6.45 -19.00
N GLU A 258 -19.08 6.74 -18.51
CA GLU A 258 -18.23 7.82 -19.05
C GLU A 258 -18.96 9.16 -19.09
N ASP A 259 -19.10 9.74 -20.27
CA ASP A 259 -19.80 10.98 -20.54
C ASP A 259 -21.29 10.79 -20.84
N MET A 260 -21.76 9.55 -20.94
CA MET A 260 -23.10 9.25 -21.42
C MET A 260 -24.06 8.96 -20.25
N PRO A 261 -25.18 9.69 -20.12
CA PRO A 261 -26.27 9.30 -19.23
C PRO A 261 -26.94 8.02 -19.77
N ILE A 262 -26.98 6.98 -18.96
CA ILE A 262 -27.52 5.66 -19.35
C ILE A 262 -28.86 5.32 -18.66
N ALA A 263 -29.15 5.96 -17.53
CA ALA A 263 -30.42 5.79 -16.82
C ALA A 263 -30.71 7.00 -15.92
N SER A 264 -31.98 7.18 -15.56
CA SER A 264 -32.43 8.18 -14.59
C SER A 264 -33.60 7.67 -13.75
N GLY A 265 -33.88 8.33 -12.62
CA GLY A 265 -34.88 7.88 -11.65
C GLY A 265 -35.11 8.87 -10.51
N LYS A 266 -36.17 8.65 -9.73
CA LYS A 266 -36.51 9.52 -8.59
C LYS A 266 -35.67 9.24 -7.35
N THR A 267 -35.22 8.00 -7.17
CA THR A 267 -34.32 7.61 -6.10
C THR A 267 -33.06 6.94 -6.67
N GLN A 268 -31.98 6.94 -5.91
CA GLN A 268 -30.76 6.22 -6.30
C GLN A 268 -31.04 4.72 -6.53
N ALA A 269 -31.84 4.10 -5.66
CA ALA A 269 -32.23 2.70 -5.77
C ALA A 269 -32.98 2.38 -7.08
N ASP A 270 -33.82 3.29 -7.56
CA ASP A 270 -34.52 3.10 -8.84
C ASP A 270 -33.55 3.10 -10.01
N VAL A 271 -32.59 4.03 -10.02
CA VAL A 271 -31.56 4.10 -11.06
C VAL A 271 -30.66 2.87 -11.02
N GLU A 272 -30.23 2.43 -9.84
CA GLU A 272 -29.42 1.22 -9.67
C GLU A 272 -30.16 -0.04 -10.17
N ARG A 273 -31.47 -0.12 -9.96
CA ARG A 273 -32.30 -1.22 -10.47
C ARG A 273 -32.30 -1.23 -12.00
N THR A 274 -32.51 -0.07 -12.63
CA THR A 274 -32.46 0.07 -14.09
C THR A 274 -31.07 -0.30 -14.62
N VAL A 275 -30.01 0.22 -14.02
CA VAL A 275 -28.61 -0.10 -14.37
C VAL A 275 -28.35 -1.61 -14.32
N LYS A 276 -28.89 -2.33 -13.32
CA LYS A 276 -28.74 -3.78 -13.21
C LYS A 276 -29.35 -4.56 -14.38
N GLN A 277 -30.36 -4.00 -15.05
CA GLN A 277 -31.04 -4.61 -16.20
C GLN A 277 -30.33 -4.31 -17.53
N ILE A 278 -29.67 -3.16 -17.64
CA ILE A 278 -29.02 -2.72 -18.89
C ILE A 278 -27.53 -3.09 -18.99
N LEU A 279 -26.82 -3.22 -17.86
CA LEU A 279 -25.38 -3.49 -17.85
C LEU A 279 -25.04 -4.86 -17.23
N THR A 280 -23.93 -5.44 -17.68
CA THR A 280 -23.35 -6.67 -17.11
C THR A 280 -22.61 -6.39 -15.79
N ASN A 281 -22.43 -7.42 -14.94
CA ASN A 281 -21.82 -7.27 -13.60
C ASN A 281 -20.43 -6.58 -13.59
N PRO A 282 -19.52 -6.81 -14.55
CA PRO A 282 -18.24 -6.08 -14.59
C PRO A 282 -18.42 -4.58 -14.88
N GLN A 283 -19.34 -4.22 -15.78
CA GLN A 283 -19.57 -2.83 -16.22
C GLN A 283 -20.24 -1.97 -15.16
N LYS A 284 -21.06 -2.57 -14.28
CA LYS A 284 -21.74 -1.85 -13.18
C LYS A 284 -20.77 -1.13 -12.24
N LYS A 285 -19.53 -1.60 -12.11
CA LYS A 285 -18.48 -1.00 -11.26
C LYS A 285 -17.97 0.36 -11.79
N PHE A 286 -18.30 0.69 -13.04
CA PHE A 286 -17.83 1.90 -13.73
C PHE A 286 -18.93 2.96 -13.88
N VAL A 287 -20.08 2.77 -13.23
CA VAL A 287 -21.19 3.71 -13.30
C VAL A 287 -20.98 4.80 -12.25
N TYR A 288 -21.10 6.06 -12.67
CA TYR A 288 -21.14 7.22 -11.79
C TYR A 288 -22.60 7.61 -11.53
N TYR A 289 -23.00 7.63 -10.26
CA TYR A 289 -24.35 8.03 -9.86
C TYR A 289 -24.34 9.48 -9.39
N PHE A 290 -25.20 10.29 -10.01
CA PHE A 290 -25.28 11.73 -9.76
C PHE A 290 -26.68 12.13 -9.35
N HIS A 291 -26.79 12.90 -8.28
CA HIS A 291 -28.06 13.49 -7.86
C HIS A 291 -28.14 14.95 -8.30
N LEU A 292 -29.02 15.22 -9.27
CA LEU A 292 -29.40 16.58 -9.63
C LEU A 292 -30.38 17.11 -8.57
N LYS A 293 -29.83 17.74 -7.54
CA LYS A 293 -30.63 18.43 -6.51
C LYS A 293 -31.45 19.56 -7.13
N GLY A 294 -32.67 19.72 -6.65
CA GLY A 294 -33.54 20.86 -6.91
C GLY A 294 -32.90 22.16 -6.42
N LYS A 295 -33.36 23.27 -6.98
CA LYS A 295 -33.06 24.61 -6.45
C LYS A 295 -33.73 24.81 -5.09
#